data_AF-A0A9E8ZFX8-F1
#
_entry.id   AF-A0A9E8ZFX8-F1
#
_cell.length_a   1.000
_cell.length_b   1.000
_cell.length_c   1.000
_cell.angle_alpha   90.00
_cell.angle_beta   90.00
_cell.angle_gamma   90.00
#
_symmetry.space_group_name_H-M   'P 1'
#
loop_
_entity.id
_entity.type
_entity.pdbx_description
1 polymer ?
#
loop_
_entity_poly.entity_id
_entity_poly.type
_entity_poly.pdbx_seq_one_letter_code
_entity_poly.pdbx_strand_id
1 'polypeptide(L)' 'MFPEPNYGTVDKAIVQGRLWRVKFNGSYWFAKLYYADRHTVLMPGDSVEILAIQGITLLVLPCHHT' A
#
# COMPACT_ATOMS: atom_id res chain seq x y z
N MET A 1 -7.07 -5.70 -11.94
CA MET A 1 -5.69 -5.25 -12.16
C MET A 1 -5.78 -3.94 -12.93
N PHE A 2 -5.11 -2.89 -12.48
CA PHE A 2 -5.19 -1.57 -13.13
C PHE A 2 -4.37 -1.56 -14.44
N PRO A 3 -4.77 -0.79 -15.47
CA PRO A 3 -4.07 -0.73 -16.75
C PRO A 3 -2.71 -0.02 -16.67
N GLU A 4 -2.49 0.80 -15.64
CA GLU A 4 -1.24 1.53 -15.39
C GLU A 4 -0.87 1.40 -13.90
N PRO A 5 0.44 1.44 -13.56
CA PRO A 5 0.87 1.43 -12.16
C PRO A 5 0.31 2.66 -11.45
N ASN A 6 -0.48 2.41 -10.42
CA ASN A 6 -1.10 3.43 -9.59
C ASN A 6 -0.29 3.58 -8.32
N TYR A 7 0.03 4.80 -7.90
CA TYR A 7 0.84 5.04 -6.70
C TYR A 7 0.00 5.64 -5.58
N GLY A 8 0.25 5.18 -4.36
CA GLY A 8 -0.29 5.74 -3.14
C GLY A 8 0.82 6.11 -2.16
N THR A 9 0.46 6.90 -1.15
CA THR A 9 1.38 7.26 -0.06
C THR A 9 0.90 6.63 1.23
N VAL A 10 1.81 6.02 1.98
CA VAL A 10 1.51 5.47 3.30
C VAL A 10 1.18 6.61 4.25
N ASP A 11 0.03 6.52 4.93
CA ASP A 11 -0.41 7.51 5.92
C ASP A 11 -0.12 7.04 7.36
N LYS A 12 -0.24 5.72 7.61
CA LYS A 12 0.16 5.09 8.88
C LYS A 12 1.10 3.92 8.63
N ALA A 13 2.09 3.78 9.51
CA ALA A 13 3.12 2.75 9.40
C ALA A 13 2.54 1.35 9.17
N ILE A 14 3.17 0.60 8.27
CA ILE A 14 2.81 -0.73 7.79
C ILE A 14 3.70 -1.77 8.46
N VAL A 15 3.12 -2.63 9.29
CA VAL A 15 3.78 -3.70 10.07
C VAL A 15 2.95 -4.99 9.98
N GLN A 16 3.34 -5.96 9.14
CA GLN A 16 2.61 -7.22 8.88
C GLN A 16 1.39 -7.61 9.77
N GLY A 17 0.24 -7.83 9.12
CA GLY A 17 -0.93 -8.47 9.74
C GLY A 17 -2.03 -7.53 10.25
N ARG A 18 -1.85 -6.21 10.17
CA ARG A 18 -2.93 -5.24 10.43
C ARG A 18 -3.43 -4.60 9.14
N LEU A 19 -4.64 -4.04 9.17
CA LEU A 19 -5.17 -3.21 8.08
C LEU A 19 -4.50 -1.83 8.13
N TRP A 20 -3.97 -1.39 6.99
CA TRP A 20 -3.20 -0.15 6.86
C TRP A 20 -4.04 0.99 6.32
N ARG A 21 -3.51 2.20 6.33
CA ARG A 21 -4.11 3.35 5.64
C ARG A 21 -3.13 3.98 4.67
N VAL A 22 -3.55 4.10 3.42
CA VAL A 22 -2.82 4.81 2.36
C VAL A 22 -3.68 5.92 1.80
N LYS A 23 -3.05 6.98 1.31
CA LYS A 23 -3.70 8.03 0.53
C LYS A 23 -3.56 7.70 -0.95
N PHE A 24 -4.70 7.54 -1.62
CA PHE A 24 -4.79 7.23 -3.05
C PHE A 24 -5.96 8.00 -3.66
N ASN A 25 -5.73 8.69 -4.78
CA ASN A 25 -6.71 9.55 -5.45
C ASN A 25 -7.43 10.53 -4.49
N GLY A 26 -6.67 11.19 -3.62
CA GLY A 26 -7.20 12.18 -2.67
C GLY A 26 -8.00 11.60 -1.50
N SER A 27 -8.22 10.29 -1.45
CA SER A 27 -8.99 9.60 -0.40
C SER A 27 -8.10 8.67 0.42
N TYR A 28 -8.56 8.33 1.62
CA TYR A 28 -7.89 7.36 2.49
C TYR A 28 -8.52 5.99 2.31
N TRP A 29 -7.67 4.98 2.09
CA TRP A 29 -8.09 3.62 1.82
C TRP A 29 -7.45 2.65 2.80
N PHE A 30 -8.16 1.58 3.14
CA PHE A 30 -7.51 0.44 3.77
C PHE A 30 -6.52 -0.17 2.79
N ALA A 31 -5.37 -0.63 3.29
CA ALA A 31 -4.39 -1.32 2.45
C ALA A 31 -3.85 -2.58 3.13
N LYS A 32 -3.32 -3.49 2.31
CA LYS A 32 -2.63 -4.71 2.71
C LYS A 32 -1.49 -4.98 1.73
N LEU A 33 -0.33 -5.37 2.25
CA LEU A 33 0.79 -5.82 1.42
C LEU A 33 0.38 -7.07 0.63
N TYR A 34 0.61 -7.04 -0.68
CA TYR A 34 0.35 -8.18 -1.56
C TYR A 34 1.31 -9.34 -1.28
N TYR A 35 2.59 -9.03 -1.06
CA TYR A 35 3.60 -10.01 -0.67
C TYR A 35 4.01 -9.81 0.80
N ALA A 36 3.96 -10.90 1.56
CA ALA A 36 4.23 -10.91 2.99
C ALA A 36 5.71 -11.19 3.25
N ASP A 37 6.61 -10.27 2.88
CA ASP A 37 7.94 -10.28 3.49
C ASP A 37 7.78 -9.79 4.94
N ARG A 38 8.26 -10.60 5.90
CA ARG A 38 8.13 -10.34 7.34
C ARG A 38 8.96 -9.14 7.78
N HIS A 39 9.89 -8.68 6.94
CA HIS A 39 10.78 -7.59 7.26
C HIS A 39 10.37 -6.26 6.60
N THR A 40 9.35 -6.26 5.75
CA THR A 40 8.86 -5.02 5.14
C THR A 40 8.08 -4.20 6.15
N VAL A 41 8.68 -3.09 6.57
CA VAL A 41 8.02 -2.01 7.30
C VAL A 41 7.95 -0.81 6.37
N LEU A 42 6.74 -0.29 6.13
CA LEU A 42 6.59 0.97 5.40
C LEU A 42 6.23 2.07 6.40
N MET A 43 6.88 3.21 6.31
CA MET A 43 6.65 4.36 7.17
C MET A 43 5.67 5.35 6.52
N PRO A 44 4.99 6.19 7.32
CA PRO A 44 4.23 7.31 6.77
C PRO A 44 5.11 8.15 5.82
N GLY A 45 4.61 8.42 4.63
CA GLY A 45 5.34 9.11 3.56
C GLY A 45 5.92 8.17 2.50
N ASP A 46 6.07 6.87 2.78
CA ASP A 46 6.58 5.92 1.78
C ASP A 46 5.61 5.78 0.61
N SER A 47 6.17 5.62 -0.58
CA SER A 47 5.40 5.37 -1.80
C SER A 47 5.13 3.88 -1.97
N VAL A 48 3.91 3.55 -2.37
CA VAL A 48 3.48 2.18 -2.65
C VAL A 48 2.80 2.10 -4.01
N GLU A 49 2.99 0.98 -4.70
CA GLU A 49 2.25 0.64 -5.90
C GLU A 49 0.94 -0.04 -5.51
N ILE A 50 -0.17 0.38 -6.11
CA ILE A 50 -1.51 -0.17 -5.96
C ILE A 50 -1.76 -1.17 -7.08
N LEU A 51 -1.77 -2.46 -6.74
CA LEU A 51 -1.94 -3.54 -7.70
C LEU A 51 -3.41 -3.82 -8.04
N ALA A 52 -4.26 -3.79 -7.00
CA ALA A 52 -5.66 -4.16 -7.11
C ALA A 52 -6.48 -3.63 -5.92
N ILE A 53 -7.80 -3.66 -6.09
CA ILE A 53 -8.78 -3.45 -5.02
C ILE A 53 -9.41 -4.79 -4.68
N GLN A 54 -9.39 -5.17 -3.40
CA GLN A 54 -10.09 -6.32 -2.85
C GLN A 54 -11.14 -5.83 -1.85
N GLY A 55 -12.39 -5.69 -2.32
CA GLY A 55 -13.47 -5.10 -1.53
C GLY A 55 -13.18 -3.64 -1.20
N ILE A 56 -12.99 -3.32 0.08
CA ILE A 56 -12.63 -1.98 0.56
C ILE A 56 -11.12 -1.80 0.83
N THR A 57 -10.30 -2.80 0.49
CA THR A 57 -8.87 -2.84 0.79
C THR A 57 -8.05 -2.81 -0.50
N LEU A 58 -7.04 -1.94 -0.55
CA LEU A 58 -6.04 -1.89 -1.61
C LEU A 58 -4.94 -2.92 -1.36
N LEU A 59 -4.62 -3.71 -2.38
CA LEU A 59 -3.44 -4.58 -2.38
C LEU A 59 -2.25 -3.77 -2.90
N VAL A 60 -1.20 -3.68 -2.10
CA VAL A 60 -0.08 -2.77 -2.35
C VAL A 60 1.28 -3.46 -2.32
N LEU A 61 2.25 -2.90 -3.04
CA LEU A 61 3.66 -3.26 -2.98
C LEU A 61 4.53 -2.05 -2.60
N PRO A 62 5.64 -2.26 -1.87
CA PRO A 62 6.65 -1.22 -1.66
C PRO A 62 7.24 -0.76 -2.99
N CYS A 63 7.33 0.55 -3.21
CA CYS A 63 8.21 1.09 -4.23
C CYS A 63 9.63 1.13 -3.66
N HIS A 64 10.45 0.09 -3.91
CA HIS A 64 11.86 0.16 -3.54
C HIS A 64 12.54 1.25 -4.39
N HIS A 65 12.89 2.36 -3.75
CA HIS A 65 13.79 3.35 -4.33
C HIS A 65 15.19 2.74 -4.28
N THR A 66 15.66 2.19 -5.39
CA THR A 66 17.08 1.88 -5.62
C THR A 66 17.93 3.14 -5.55
#